data_AF-A0A9Q1F8Y2-F1
#
_entry.id   AF-A0A9Q1F8Y2-F1
#
_cell.length_a   1.000
_cell.length_b   1.000
_cell.length_c   1.000
_cell.angle_alpha   90.00
_cell.angle_beta   90.00
_cell.angle_gamma   90.00
#
_symmetry.space_group_name_H-M   'P 1'
#
loop_
_entity.id
_entity.type
_entity.pdbx_description
1 polymer ?
#
loop_
_entity_poly.entity_id
_entity_poly.type
_entity_poly.pdbx_seq_one_letter_code
_entity_poly.pdbx_strand_id
1 'polypeptide(L)'
;MVELYSQLGASGAERGELKTLMETTYCLQRKTINATPAPSIEDLKNKWPFLFVQKCLYSHFELLTDIPILRRMEQTIEERGKLLVEFFKMKATSEEVKALSIGEHNEVAPHIIQLLMAHFKEKTDALILQTEETATAADVERIPGLPASPRLIILGVSLGSIPKEDRSPAEGR
;
A
#
# COMPACT_ATOMS: atom_id res chain seq x y z
N MET A 1 -11.34 -6.16 -23.03
CA MET A 1 -10.53 -6.19 -21.78
C MET A 1 -10.37 -7.59 -21.25
N VAL A 2 -11.46 -8.31 -20.91
CA VAL A 2 -11.37 -9.69 -20.39
C VAL A 2 -10.57 -10.61 -21.33
N GLU A 3 -10.94 -10.66 -22.62
CA GLU A 3 -10.23 -11.48 -23.61
C GLU A 3 -8.74 -11.15 -23.72
N LEU A 4 -8.42 -9.86 -23.79
CA LEU A 4 -7.02 -9.39 -23.82
C LEU A 4 -6.23 -9.84 -22.58
N TYR A 5 -6.85 -9.74 -21.40
CA TYR A 5 -6.23 -10.19 -20.16
C TYR A 5 -6.10 -11.71 -20.11
N SER A 6 -7.06 -12.47 -20.63
CA SER A 6 -6.94 -13.94 -20.70
C SER A 6 -5.78 -14.39 -21.58
N GLN A 7 -5.46 -13.63 -22.65
CA GLN A 7 -4.38 -13.97 -23.58
C GLN A 7 -3.00 -13.51 -23.08
N LEU A 8 -2.91 -12.34 -22.46
CA LEU A 8 -1.64 -11.68 -22.15
C LEU A 8 -1.41 -11.43 -20.65
N GLY A 9 -2.41 -11.69 -19.81
CA GLY A 9 -2.41 -11.31 -18.41
C GLY A 9 -2.18 -9.81 -18.22
N ALA A 10 -1.45 -9.46 -17.16
CA ALA A 10 -1.08 -8.08 -16.86
C ALA A 10 -0.22 -7.42 -17.95
N SER A 11 0.54 -8.19 -18.75
CA SER A 11 1.37 -7.63 -19.83
C SER A 11 0.53 -7.00 -20.95
N GLY A 12 -0.77 -7.35 -21.04
CA GLY A 12 -1.72 -6.67 -21.91
C GLY A 12 -1.83 -5.16 -21.64
N ALA A 13 -1.38 -4.69 -20.47
CA ALA A 13 -1.30 -3.28 -20.10
C ALA A 13 -0.47 -2.42 -21.08
N GLU A 14 0.47 -3.04 -21.79
CA GLU A 14 1.36 -2.38 -22.74
C GLU A 14 0.82 -2.38 -24.18
N ARG A 15 -0.33 -3.01 -24.44
CA ARG A 15 -0.95 -3.01 -25.76
C ARG A 15 -1.65 -1.69 -26.04
N GLY A 16 -1.37 -1.09 -27.21
CA GLY A 16 -2.01 0.15 -27.63
C GLY A 16 -3.53 0.08 -27.66
N GLU A 17 -4.10 -1.08 -28.03
CA GLU A 17 -5.54 -1.31 -28.06
C GLU A 17 -6.21 -1.24 -26.67
N LEU A 18 -5.46 -1.51 -25.59
CA LEU A 18 -6.01 -1.42 -24.24
C LEU A 18 -6.37 0.02 -23.89
N LYS A 19 -5.57 1.00 -24.32
CA LYS A 19 -5.84 2.42 -24.05
C LYS A 19 -7.22 2.79 -24.57
N THR A 20 -7.51 2.46 -25.83
CA THR A 20 -8.82 2.69 -26.44
C THR A 20 -9.93 1.93 -25.71
N LEU A 21 -9.70 0.68 -25.31
CA LEU A 21 -10.68 -0.09 -24.54
C LEU A 21 -10.97 0.55 -23.18
N MET A 22 -9.95 1.02 -22.46
CA MET A 22 -10.09 1.67 -21.16
C MET A 22 -10.89 2.97 -21.26
N GLU A 23 -10.59 3.81 -22.26
CA GLU A 23 -11.28 5.08 -22.51
C GLU A 23 -12.75 4.85 -22.92
N THR A 24 -13.00 3.99 -23.91
CA THR A 24 -14.35 3.76 -24.46
C THR A 24 -15.28 3.06 -23.48
N THR A 25 -14.74 2.29 -22.53
CA THR A 25 -15.54 1.58 -21.51
C THR A 25 -15.52 2.25 -20.14
N TYR A 26 -14.89 3.43 -20.00
CA TYR A 26 -14.73 4.12 -18.71
C TYR A 26 -16.07 4.32 -17.98
N CYS A 27 -17.11 4.79 -18.69
CA CYS A 27 -18.44 4.97 -18.09
C CYS A 27 -19.05 3.66 -17.56
N LEU A 28 -18.79 2.53 -18.24
CA LEU A 28 -19.28 1.21 -17.82
C LEU A 28 -18.51 0.66 -16.61
N GLN A 29 -17.20 0.91 -16.56
CA GLN A 29 -16.36 0.61 -15.40
C GLN A 29 -16.90 1.36 -14.18
N ARG A 30 -17.09 2.68 -14.30
CA ARG A 30 -17.66 3.52 -13.24
C ARG A 30 -19.05 3.12 -12.81
N LYS A 31 -19.93 2.80 -13.76
CA LYS A 31 -21.27 2.28 -13.47
C LYS A 31 -21.22 0.97 -12.66
N THR A 32 -20.26 0.09 -12.97
CA THR A 32 -20.09 -1.16 -12.23
C THR A 32 -19.55 -0.90 -10.83
N ILE A 33 -18.49 -0.09 -10.69
CA ILE A 33 -17.87 0.26 -9.40
C ILE A 33 -18.90 0.92 -8.45
N ASN A 34 -19.71 1.83 -8.97
CA ASN A 34 -20.68 2.59 -8.18
C ASN A 34 -22.05 1.87 -8.07
N ALA A 35 -22.16 0.60 -8.47
CA ALA A 35 -23.44 -0.11 -8.42
C ALA A 35 -23.93 -0.27 -6.97
N THR A 36 -25.24 -0.39 -6.80
CA THR A 36 -25.88 -0.66 -5.50
C THR A 36 -26.82 -1.87 -5.67
N PRO A 37 -26.58 -3.00 -4.97
CA PRO A 37 -25.48 -3.23 -4.02
C PRO A 37 -24.10 -3.20 -4.68
N ALA A 38 -23.06 -2.94 -3.88
CA ALA A 38 -21.69 -2.91 -4.37
C ALA A 38 -21.28 -4.29 -4.91
N PRO A 39 -20.60 -4.38 -6.07
CA PRO A 39 -20.10 -5.65 -6.57
C PRO A 39 -18.97 -6.17 -5.68
N SER A 40 -18.75 -7.48 -5.70
CA SER A 40 -17.56 -8.03 -5.05
C SER A 40 -16.29 -7.61 -5.81
N ILE A 41 -15.15 -7.63 -5.10
CA ILE A 41 -13.84 -7.40 -5.72
C ILE A 41 -13.56 -8.46 -6.80
N GLU A 42 -14.00 -9.71 -6.59
CA GLU A 42 -13.88 -10.79 -7.56
C GLU A 42 -14.67 -10.49 -8.85
N ASP A 43 -15.93 -10.04 -8.73
CA ASP A 43 -16.75 -9.65 -9.88
C ASP A 43 -16.11 -8.51 -10.68
N LEU A 44 -15.58 -7.51 -9.97
CA LEU A 44 -14.86 -6.39 -10.59
C LEU A 44 -13.62 -6.87 -11.32
N LYS A 45 -12.82 -7.77 -10.71
CA LYS A 45 -11.60 -8.30 -11.31
C LYS A 45 -11.90 -9.16 -12.53
N ASN A 46 -12.95 -9.97 -12.48
CA ASN A 46 -13.38 -10.81 -13.60
C ASN A 46 -13.88 -9.98 -14.79
N LYS A 47 -14.58 -8.87 -14.52
CA LYS A 47 -15.15 -8.02 -15.59
C LYS A 47 -14.18 -6.96 -16.10
N TRP A 48 -13.36 -6.40 -15.22
CA TRP A 48 -12.46 -5.28 -15.47
C TRP A 48 -11.04 -5.56 -14.95
N PRO A 49 -10.37 -6.61 -15.43
CA PRO A 49 -9.12 -7.09 -14.82
C PRO A 49 -7.99 -6.07 -14.85
N PHE A 50 -7.97 -5.19 -15.86
CA PHE A 50 -6.96 -4.13 -15.95
C PHE A 50 -7.13 -3.04 -14.89
N LEU A 51 -8.28 -2.90 -14.21
CA LEU A 51 -8.38 -2.01 -13.04
C LEU A 51 -7.51 -2.48 -11.85
N PHE A 52 -7.07 -3.74 -11.87
CA PHE A 52 -6.19 -4.34 -10.86
C PHE A 52 -4.74 -4.43 -11.33
N VAL A 53 -4.40 -3.78 -12.45
CA VAL A 53 -3.02 -3.56 -12.89
C VAL A 53 -2.61 -2.14 -12.52
N GLN A 54 -1.53 -1.99 -11.76
CA GLN A 54 -1.11 -0.73 -11.13
C GLN A 54 -1.15 0.49 -12.08
N LYS A 55 -0.51 0.39 -13.24
CA LYS A 55 -0.49 1.45 -14.26
C LYS A 55 -1.90 1.87 -14.70
N CYS A 56 -2.75 0.89 -14.99
CA CYS A 56 -4.12 1.12 -15.45
C CYS A 56 -5.01 1.67 -14.33
N LEU A 57 -4.83 1.23 -13.08
CA LEU A 57 -5.49 1.78 -11.90
C LEU A 57 -5.18 3.27 -11.74
N TYR A 58 -3.90 3.64 -11.83
CA TYR A 58 -3.47 5.04 -11.73
C TYR A 58 -4.02 5.88 -12.87
N SER A 59 -3.96 5.40 -14.12
CA SER A 59 -4.55 6.13 -15.26
C SER A 59 -6.07 6.29 -15.12
N HIS A 60 -6.78 5.28 -14.62
CA HIS A 60 -8.22 5.38 -14.36
C HIS A 60 -8.54 6.39 -13.25
N PHE A 61 -7.72 6.42 -12.18
CA PHE A 61 -7.84 7.42 -11.11
C PHE A 61 -7.54 8.84 -11.60
N GLU A 62 -6.49 9.00 -12.40
CA GLU A 62 -6.11 10.29 -12.97
C GLU A 62 -7.19 10.82 -13.91
N LEU A 63 -7.77 9.98 -14.77
CA LEU A 63 -8.89 10.38 -15.63
C LEU A 63 -10.11 10.86 -14.83
N LEU A 64 -10.35 10.30 -13.64
CA LEU A 64 -11.43 10.76 -12.75
C LEU A 64 -11.14 12.11 -12.10
N THR A 65 -9.92 12.26 -11.59
CA THR A 65 -9.58 13.29 -10.60
C THR A 65 -8.72 14.40 -11.15
N ASP A 66 -8.14 14.21 -12.33
CA ASP A 66 -7.06 15.01 -12.92
C ASP A 66 -5.79 15.06 -12.03
N ILE A 67 -5.63 14.05 -11.15
CA ILE A 67 -4.50 13.95 -10.23
C ILE A 67 -3.63 12.75 -10.62
N PRO A 68 -2.37 12.96 -11.07
CA PRO A 68 -1.41 11.88 -11.31
C PRO A 68 -0.89 11.35 -9.97
N ILE A 69 -1.67 10.50 -9.30
CA ILE A 69 -1.50 10.16 -7.88
C ILE A 69 -0.13 9.59 -7.54
N LEU A 70 0.42 8.69 -8.36
CA LEU A 70 1.74 8.12 -8.13
C LEU A 70 2.81 9.21 -8.09
N ARG A 71 2.87 10.04 -9.14
CA ARG A 71 3.82 11.15 -9.24
C ARG A 71 3.64 12.15 -8.09
N ARG A 72 2.40 12.47 -7.72
CA ARG A 72 2.12 13.39 -6.60
C ARG A 72 2.59 12.83 -5.27
N MET A 73 2.41 11.52 -5.03
CA MET A 73 2.89 10.86 -3.82
C MET A 73 4.42 10.86 -3.76
N GLU A 74 5.08 10.46 -4.84
CA GLU A 74 6.56 10.46 -4.95
C GLU A 74 7.14 11.85 -4.68
N GLN A 75 6.63 12.87 -5.37
CA GLN A 75 7.05 14.27 -5.17
C GLN A 75 6.81 14.74 -3.72
N THR A 76 5.66 14.40 -3.13
CA THR A 76 5.36 14.80 -1.76
C THR A 76 6.32 14.16 -0.75
N ILE A 77 6.65 12.88 -0.93
CA ILE A 77 7.60 12.16 -0.08
C ILE A 77 9.00 12.76 -0.25
N GLU A 78 9.43 13.08 -1.47
CA GLU A 78 10.73 13.70 -1.74
C GLU A 78 10.86 15.09 -1.12
N GLU A 79 9.86 15.96 -1.36
CA GLU A 79 9.88 17.36 -0.93
C GLU A 79 9.64 17.52 0.57
N ARG A 80 8.73 16.73 1.14
CA ARG A 80 8.22 16.91 2.51
C ARG A 80 8.58 15.80 3.46
N GLY A 81 9.09 14.67 2.97
CA GLY A 81 9.42 13.53 3.81
C GLY A 81 10.47 13.86 4.86
N LYS A 82 11.53 14.56 4.45
CA LYS A 82 12.57 15.04 5.38
C LYS A 82 12.01 16.01 6.42
N LEU A 83 11.08 16.89 6.02
CA LEU A 83 10.43 17.83 6.94
C LEU A 83 9.61 17.10 8.01
N LEU A 84 8.89 16.02 7.64
CA LEU A 84 8.17 15.19 8.60
C LEU A 84 9.13 14.49 9.57
N VAL A 85 10.23 13.93 9.07
CA VAL A 85 11.25 13.29 9.91
C VAL A 85 11.85 14.28 10.91
N GLU A 86 12.26 15.47 10.45
CA GLU A 86 12.79 16.52 11.33
C GLU A 86 11.75 17.01 12.34
N PHE A 87 10.48 17.13 11.93
CA PHE A 87 9.40 17.45 12.86
C PHE A 87 9.32 16.44 14.01
N PHE A 88 9.38 15.13 13.73
CA PHE A 88 9.31 14.09 14.75
C PHE A 88 10.56 14.02 15.64
N LYS A 89 11.74 14.35 15.11
CA LYS A 89 12.96 14.54 15.92
C LYS A 89 12.81 15.67 16.93
N MET A 90 12.25 16.81 16.51
CA MET A 90 12.10 17.98 17.37
C MET A 90 10.96 17.87 18.37
N LYS A 91 9.85 17.23 17.97
CA LYS A 91 8.58 17.18 18.73
C LYS A 91 8.15 15.76 19.03
N ALA A 92 9.07 14.91 19.46
CA ALA A 92 8.74 13.54 19.78
C ALA A 92 7.71 13.47 20.91
N THR A 93 6.59 12.80 20.63
CA THR A 93 5.42 12.72 21.54
C THR A 93 5.44 11.48 22.44
N SER A 94 6.32 10.51 22.17
CA SER A 94 6.48 9.27 22.93
C SER A 94 7.90 8.73 22.80
N GLU A 95 8.30 7.81 23.69
CA GLU A 95 9.59 7.11 23.59
C GLU A 95 9.72 6.29 22.29
N GLU A 96 8.61 5.75 21.78
CA GLU A 96 8.58 5.05 20.49
C GLU A 96 8.88 5.98 19.32
N VAL A 97 8.27 7.17 19.29
CA VAL A 97 8.56 8.19 18.27
C VAL A 97 10.02 8.66 18.39
N LYS A 98 10.55 8.84 19.61
CA LYS A 98 11.98 9.17 19.80
C LYS A 98 12.90 8.11 19.23
N ALA A 99 12.65 6.84 19.56
CA ALA A 99 13.47 5.72 19.10
C ALA A 99 13.49 5.62 17.57
N LEU A 100 12.32 5.75 16.94
CA LEU A 100 12.20 5.73 15.47
C LEU A 100 12.90 6.93 14.82
N SER A 101 12.84 8.11 15.43
CA SER A 101 13.39 9.35 14.86
C SER A 101 14.93 9.42 14.85
N ILE A 102 15.61 8.62 15.69
CA ILE A 102 17.07 8.61 15.83
C ILE A 102 17.73 7.57 14.91
N GLY A 103 16.99 6.53 14.50
CA GLY A 103 17.51 5.44 13.65
C GLY A 103 17.88 5.89 12.23
N GLU A 104 18.85 5.19 11.62
CA GLU A 104 19.10 5.28 10.19
C GLU A 104 18.07 4.44 9.44
N HIS A 105 17.43 5.04 8.42
CA HIS A 105 16.43 4.37 7.61
C HIS A 105 16.84 4.41 6.14
N ASN A 106 16.90 3.23 5.51
CA ASN A 106 17.31 3.11 4.11
C ASN A 106 16.27 3.71 3.15
N GLU A 107 14.99 3.71 3.53
CA GLU A 107 13.89 4.22 2.72
C GLU A 107 13.03 5.23 3.50
N VAL A 108 12.79 6.39 2.89
CA VAL A 108 12.07 7.51 3.52
C VAL A 108 10.58 7.22 3.69
N ALA A 109 9.94 6.56 2.71
CA ALA A 109 8.50 6.33 2.74
C ALA A 109 8.04 5.35 3.85
N PRO A 110 8.64 4.15 3.99
CA PRO A 110 8.30 3.24 5.10
C PRO A 110 8.58 3.89 6.45
N HIS A 111 9.67 4.65 6.57
CA HIS A 111 10.03 5.35 7.80
C HIS A 111 8.98 6.39 8.21
N ILE A 112 8.48 7.20 7.27
CA ILE A 112 7.40 8.17 7.53
C ILE A 112 6.13 7.45 8.00
N ILE A 113 5.78 6.31 7.37
CA ILE A 113 4.60 5.53 7.79
C ILE A 113 4.76 5.08 9.24
N GLN A 114 5.93 4.55 9.63
CA GLN A 114 6.18 4.14 11.02
C GLN A 114 6.08 5.31 12.01
N LEU A 115 6.66 6.46 11.67
CA LEU A 115 6.57 7.65 12.52
C LEU A 115 5.13 8.14 12.70
N LEU A 116 4.34 8.16 11.63
CA LEU A 116 2.93 8.52 11.69
C LEU A 116 2.13 7.54 12.54
N MET A 117 2.32 6.24 12.35
CA MET A 117 1.67 5.21 13.15
C MET A 117 2.00 5.36 14.64
N ALA A 118 3.28 5.50 14.99
CA ALA A 118 3.72 5.69 16.37
C ALA A 118 3.16 6.98 16.99
N HIS A 119 3.11 8.08 16.21
CA HIS A 119 2.55 9.35 16.66
C HIS A 119 1.05 9.26 16.97
N PHE A 120 0.28 8.63 16.08
CA PHE A 120 -1.16 8.44 16.26
C PHE A 120 -1.52 7.24 17.14
N LYS A 121 -0.51 6.51 17.65
CA LYS A 121 -0.66 5.29 18.47
C LYS A 121 -1.46 4.21 17.73
N GLU A 122 -1.30 4.14 16.41
CA GLU A 122 -1.85 3.07 15.60
C GLU A 122 -1.07 1.79 15.83
N LYS A 123 -1.77 0.69 16.06
CA LYS A 123 -1.11 -0.61 16.18
C LYS A 123 -0.57 -1.03 14.82
N THR A 124 0.61 -1.65 14.78
CA THR A 124 1.20 -2.18 13.54
C THR A 124 0.24 -3.09 12.80
N ASP A 125 -0.40 -4.00 13.53
CA ASP A 125 -1.41 -4.94 13.04
C ASP A 125 -2.77 -4.29 12.73
N ALA A 126 -2.92 -2.97 12.83
CA ALA A 126 -4.10 -2.20 12.41
C ALA A 126 -4.02 -1.70 10.97
N LEU A 127 -2.81 -1.57 10.40
CA LEU A 127 -2.59 -1.10 9.04
C LEU A 127 -1.78 -2.09 8.20
N ILE A 128 -0.81 -2.77 8.83
CA ILE A 128 0.16 -3.64 8.16
C ILE A 128 -0.16 -5.10 8.46
N LEU A 129 -0.17 -5.91 7.41
CA LEU A 129 -0.18 -7.36 7.48
C LEU A 129 1.14 -7.88 6.93
N GLN A 130 2.01 -8.35 7.81
CA GLN A 130 3.27 -8.97 7.41
C GLN A 130 3.04 -10.46 7.11
N THR A 131 3.60 -10.93 6.00
CA THR A 131 3.50 -12.33 5.57
C THR A 131 4.82 -12.79 4.96
N GLU A 132 4.96 -14.09 4.74
CA GLU A 132 6.14 -14.69 4.10
C GLU A 132 6.40 -14.08 2.72
N GLU A 133 7.68 -13.99 2.33
CA GLU A 133 8.11 -13.38 1.07
C GLU A 133 7.43 -14.04 -0.16
N THR A 134 7.20 -15.35 -0.07
CA THR A 134 6.57 -16.16 -1.14
C THR A 134 5.06 -16.26 -1.01
N ALA A 135 4.43 -15.53 -0.09
CA ALA A 135 2.99 -15.64 0.14
C ALA A 135 2.19 -15.18 -1.08
N THR A 136 1.23 -16.00 -1.49
CA THR A 136 0.29 -15.67 -2.56
C THR A 136 -0.96 -14.99 -2.00
N ALA A 137 -1.76 -14.37 -2.87
CA ALA A 137 -3.06 -13.81 -2.47
C ALA A 137 -3.96 -14.86 -1.78
N ALA A 138 -3.93 -16.11 -2.27
CA ALA A 138 -4.70 -17.20 -1.69
C ALA A 138 -4.20 -17.61 -0.29
N ASP A 139 -2.90 -17.42 -0.01
CA ASP A 139 -2.36 -17.68 1.33
C ASP A 139 -2.81 -16.61 2.32
N VAL A 140 -2.84 -15.35 1.89
CA VAL A 140 -3.33 -14.21 2.70
C VAL A 140 -4.82 -14.34 2.98
N GLU A 141 -5.63 -14.75 2.01
CA GLU A 141 -7.09 -14.94 2.17
C GLU A 141 -7.44 -16.04 3.17
N ARG A 142 -6.53 -16.99 3.43
CA ARG A 142 -6.72 -18.07 4.41
C ARG A 142 -6.36 -17.66 5.84
N ILE A 143 -5.78 -16.48 6.05
CA ILE A 143 -5.39 -16.01 7.38
C ILE A 143 -6.64 -15.87 8.25
N PRO A 144 -6.74 -16.61 9.37
CA PRO A 144 -7.89 -16.52 10.26
C PRO A 144 -8.04 -15.10 10.83
N GLY A 145 -9.25 -14.54 10.76
CA GLY A 145 -9.53 -13.22 11.30
C GLY A 145 -8.99 -12.06 10.45
N LEU A 146 -8.76 -12.27 9.15
CA LEU A 146 -8.38 -11.20 8.22
C LEU A 146 -9.37 -10.02 8.35
N PRO A 147 -8.89 -8.80 8.65
CA PRO A 147 -9.77 -7.66 8.83
C PRO A 147 -10.55 -7.30 7.56
N ALA A 148 -11.80 -6.88 7.72
CA ALA A 148 -12.61 -6.38 6.60
C ALA A 148 -12.12 -5.01 6.09
N SER A 149 -11.26 -4.32 6.84
CA SER A 149 -10.64 -3.06 6.42
C SER A 149 -9.41 -3.32 5.56
N PRO A 150 -9.14 -2.50 4.51
CA PRO A 150 -7.94 -2.63 3.70
C PRO A 150 -6.66 -2.60 4.54
N ARG A 151 -5.67 -3.42 4.15
CA ARG A 151 -4.35 -3.54 4.79
C ARG A 151 -3.23 -3.41 3.78
N LEU A 152 -2.09 -2.89 4.23
CA LEU A 152 -0.83 -2.93 3.51
C LEU A 152 -0.20 -4.31 3.75
N ILE A 153 -0.08 -5.11 2.70
CA ILE A 153 0.55 -6.44 2.79
C ILE A 153 2.05 -6.25 2.55
N ILE A 154 2.86 -6.59 3.55
CA ILE A 154 4.32 -6.58 3.46
C ILE A 154 4.79 -8.02 3.32
N LEU A 155 5.45 -8.32 2.20
CA LEU A 155 6.05 -9.63 1.94
C LEU A 155 7.48 -9.64 2.49
N GLY A 156 7.82 -10.60 3.36
CA GLY A 156 9.18 -10.80 3.86
C GLY A 156 9.58 -9.84 4.99
N VAL A 157 10.72 -9.15 4.82
CA VAL A 157 11.42 -8.39 5.88
C VAL A 157 10.52 -7.36 6.56
N SER A 158 10.59 -7.35 7.90
CA SER A 158 9.77 -6.49 8.74
C SER A 158 10.07 -5.02 8.46
N LEU A 159 9.04 -4.17 8.45
CA LEU A 159 9.23 -2.72 8.47
C LEU A 159 9.99 -2.38 9.75
N GLY A 160 11.27 -2.04 9.60
CA GLY A 160 12.20 -1.56 10.63
C GLY A 160 11.87 -2.05 12.05
N SER A 161 12.38 -3.21 12.44
CA SER A 161 12.35 -3.60 13.85
C SER A 161 13.10 -2.55 14.68
N ILE A 162 12.41 -1.91 15.63
CA ILE A 162 13.08 -1.26 16.75
C ILE A 162 13.97 -2.33 17.39
N PRO A 163 15.30 -2.15 17.51
CA PRO A 163 16.15 -3.11 18.18
C PRO A 163 15.55 -3.35 19.57
N LYS A 164 15.09 -4.57 19.84
CA LYS A 164 14.75 -4.95 21.20
C LYS A 164 16.06 -4.86 21.97
N GLU A 165 16.11 -3.92 22.91
CA GLU A 165 17.22 -3.80 23.85
C GLU A 165 17.47 -5.18 24.45
N ASP A 166 18.67 -5.68 24.21
CA ASP A 166 19.13 -7.00 24.63
C ASP A 166 19.18 -6.99 26.15
N ARG A 167 18.07 -7.38 26.80
CA ARG A 167 18.05 -7.61 28.25
C ARG A 167 18.85 -8.88 28.51
N SER A 168 20.16 -8.74 28.56
CA SER A 168 21.01 -9.69 29.27
C SER A 168 20.57 -9.73 30.74
N PRO A 169 20.41 -10.93 31.34
CA PRO A 169 20.05 -11.06 32.74
C PRO A 169 21.19 -10.51 33.60
N ALA A 170 20.83 -9.74 34.62
CA ALA A 170 21.77 -9.27 35.64
C ALA A 170 22.55 -10.48 36.22
N GLU A 171 23.84 -10.57 35.90
CA GLU A 171 24.75 -11.43 36.63
C GLU A 171 24.96 -10.83 38.02
N GLY A 172 24.52 -11.57 39.02
CA GLY A 172 24.77 -11.24 40.41
C GLY A 172 26.26 -11.30 40.74
N ARG A 173 26.69 -10.38 41.60
CA ARG A 173 27.60 -10.59 42.72
C ARG A 173 27.46 -9.43 43.70
#